data_AF-A0AAV2BPK4-F1
#
_entry.id   AF-A0AAV2BPK4-F1
#
_cell.length_a   1.000
_cell.length_b   1.000
_cell.length_c   1.000
_cell.angle_alpha   90.00
_cell.angle_beta   90.00
_cell.angle_gamma   90.00
#
_symmetry.space_group_name_H-M   'P 1'
#
loop_
_entity.id
_entity.type
_entity.pdbx_description
1 polymer ?
#
loop_
_entity_poly.entity_id
_entity_poly.type
_entity_poly.pdbx_seq_one_letter_code
_entity_poly.pdbx_strand_id
1 'polypeptide(L)'
;MALNYLQFFKQQSYWPSGKALGGSSVFSASVYERGYLRGFDEWAAQGARGWSAREVFPYFLKLEDNLDLDILANGFHSVGGPVHAQRPGYCSEIKESLFEVARQMGYRVGDSNGPQQT
;
A
#
# COMPACT_ATOMS: atom_id res chain seq x y z
N MET A 1 2.23 16.79 33.84
CA MET A 1 1.45 15.70 33.22
C MET A 1 2.05 15.48 31.83
N ALA A 2 3.04 14.59 31.71
CA ALA A 2 3.84 14.43 30.49
C ALA A 2 3.16 13.42 29.54
N LEU A 3 2.92 13.84 28.30
CA LEU A 3 2.35 13.04 27.23
C LEU A 3 3.44 12.15 26.63
N ASN A 4 3.41 10.86 26.97
CA ASN A 4 4.27 9.83 26.38
C ASN A 4 3.69 9.37 25.03
N TYR A 5 4.07 10.03 23.93
CA TYR A 5 3.63 9.64 22.57
C TYR A 5 4.61 8.71 21.83
N LEU A 6 5.70 8.25 22.46
CA LEU A 6 6.60 7.26 21.87
C LEU A 6 6.71 6.07 22.83
N GLN A 7 6.25 4.90 22.37
CA GLN A 7 6.12 3.64 23.12
C GLN A 7 7.47 2.96 23.44
N PHE A 8 8.49 3.70 23.88
CA PHE A 8 9.73 3.12 24.37
C PHE A 8 9.64 2.89 25.89
N PHE A 9 9.10 1.75 26.31
CA PHE A 9 9.28 1.32 27.70
C PHE A 9 10.72 0.85 27.88
N LYS A 10 11.51 1.54 28.72
CA LYS A 10 12.91 1.19 29.01
C LYS A 10 13.80 1.01 27.77
N GLN A 11 13.69 1.88 26.77
CA GLN A 11 14.46 1.78 25.50
C GLN A 11 14.18 0.51 24.69
N GLN A 12 13.06 -0.17 24.94
CA GLN A 12 12.63 -1.33 24.15
C GLN A 12 11.51 -0.93 23.20
N SER A 13 11.59 -1.39 21.95
CA SER A 13 10.54 -1.21 20.95
C SER A 13 9.50 -2.32 21.09
N TYR A 14 8.23 -1.93 21.20
CA TYR A 14 7.12 -2.86 21.18
C TYR A 14 6.71 -3.19 19.74
N TRP A 15 6.64 -4.47 19.41
CA TRP A 15 6.27 -4.98 18.08
C TRP A 15 4.98 -5.79 18.17
N PRO A 16 3.80 -5.12 18.19
CA PRO A 16 2.52 -5.83 18.29
C PRO A 16 2.29 -6.73 17.08
N SER A 17 1.69 -7.89 17.33
CA SER A 17 1.29 -8.85 16.29
C SER A 17 -0.14 -9.32 16.54
N GLY A 18 -0.88 -9.57 15.46
CA GLY A 18 -2.29 -9.90 15.54
C GLY A 18 -2.49 -11.34 15.93
N LYS A 19 -3.21 -11.56 17.03
CA LYS A 19 -3.54 -12.89 17.53
C LYS A 19 -5.04 -13.13 17.45
N ALA A 20 -5.57 -13.06 16.23
CA ALA A 20 -6.96 -13.31 15.89
C ALA A 20 -7.05 -13.94 14.49
N LEU A 21 -8.23 -14.45 14.11
CA LEU A 21 -8.48 -14.86 12.72
C LEU A 21 -8.29 -13.65 11.79
N GLY A 22 -7.50 -13.81 10.73
CA GLY A 22 -7.03 -12.70 9.86
C GLY A 22 -5.67 -12.12 10.28
N GLY A 23 -5.14 -12.48 11.45
CA GLY A 23 -3.80 -12.09 11.87
C GLY A 23 -3.69 -10.57 12.00
N SER A 24 -2.74 -9.97 11.27
CA SER A 24 -2.52 -8.52 11.36
C SER A 24 -3.42 -7.64 10.50
N SER A 25 -4.12 -8.21 9.53
CA SER A 25 -5.00 -7.42 8.67
C SER A 25 -6.20 -6.85 9.43
N VAL A 26 -6.67 -7.50 10.49
CA VAL A 26 -7.87 -7.07 11.24
C VAL A 26 -7.64 -5.87 12.15
N PHE A 27 -6.37 -5.55 12.46
CA PHE A 27 -6.02 -4.37 13.26
C PHE A 27 -5.20 -3.34 12.47
N SER A 28 -4.79 -3.66 11.24
CA SER A 28 -4.06 -2.75 10.37
C SER A 28 -4.90 -1.52 10.05
N ALA A 29 -4.26 -0.44 9.59
CA ALA A 29 -4.92 0.78 9.13
C ALA A 29 -5.66 0.61 7.78
N SER A 30 -5.89 -0.62 7.32
CA SER A 30 -6.51 -0.96 6.04
C SER A 30 -5.91 -0.25 4.83
N VAL A 31 -4.60 0.04 4.88
CA VAL A 31 -3.86 0.61 3.75
C VAL A 31 -3.61 -0.50 2.73
N TYR A 32 -4.12 -0.32 1.52
CA TYR A 32 -3.87 -1.21 0.39
C TYR A 32 -2.76 -0.63 -0.49
N GLU A 33 -1.59 -1.26 -0.44
CA GLU A 33 -0.43 -0.91 -1.26
C GLU A 33 0.21 -2.22 -1.77
N ARG A 34 0.58 -2.23 -3.05
CA ARG A 34 1.26 -3.34 -3.71
C ARG A 34 2.77 -3.21 -3.48
N GLY A 35 3.48 -4.31 -3.69
CA GLY A 35 4.94 -4.25 -3.66
C GLY A 35 5.51 -3.48 -4.86
N TYR A 36 6.70 -2.91 -4.66
CA TYR A 36 7.46 -2.23 -5.71
C TYR A 36 7.94 -3.23 -6.77
N LEU A 37 7.49 -3.11 -8.01
CA LEU A 37 7.72 -4.11 -9.07
C LEU A 37 9.20 -4.33 -9.38
N ARG A 38 10.00 -3.27 -9.41
CA ARG A 38 11.45 -3.42 -9.63
C ARG A 38 12.11 -4.20 -8.48
N GLY A 39 11.61 -4.08 -7.25
CA GLY A 39 12.09 -4.89 -6.12
C GLY A 39 11.91 -6.39 -6.35
N PHE A 40 10.82 -6.79 -7.00
CA PHE A 40 10.58 -8.18 -7.39
C PHE A 40 11.57 -8.66 -8.47
N ASP A 41 11.87 -7.83 -9.47
CA ASP A 41 12.91 -8.14 -10.46
C ASP A 41 14.30 -8.26 -9.82
N GLU A 42 14.61 -7.39 -8.85
CA GLU A 42 15.85 -7.47 -8.07
C GLU A 42 15.94 -8.77 -7.25
N TRP A 43 14.84 -9.21 -6.65
CA TRP A 43 14.79 -10.49 -5.94
C TRP A 43 15.03 -11.66 -6.89
N ALA A 44 14.40 -11.65 -8.06
CA ALA A 44 14.63 -12.67 -9.08
C ALA A 44 16.09 -12.70 -9.54
N ALA A 45 16.72 -11.53 -9.74
CA ALA A 45 18.13 -11.41 -10.08
C ALA A 45 19.07 -11.93 -8.97
N GLN A 46 18.65 -11.83 -7.70
CA GLN A 46 19.37 -12.38 -6.55
C GLN A 46 19.13 -13.89 -6.32
N GLY A 47 18.35 -14.54 -7.20
CA GLY A 47 18.13 -15.99 -7.18
C GLY A 47 16.76 -16.43 -6.70
N ALA A 48 15.84 -15.51 -6.36
CA ALA A 48 14.45 -15.84 -6.06
C ALA A 48 13.66 -16.15 -7.35
N ARG A 49 13.92 -17.31 -7.94
CA ARG A 49 13.22 -17.77 -9.16
C ARG A 49 11.71 -17.78 -8.93
N GLY A 50 10.93 -17.29 -9.88
CA GLY A 50 9.47 -17.19 -9.75
C GLY A 50 8.97 -15.87 -9.17
N TRP A 51 9.86 -14.98 -8.74
CA TRP A 51 9.52 -13.72 -8.05
C TRP A 51 9.72 -12.48 -8.91
N SER A 52 9.94 -12.58 -10.22
CA SER A 52 10.04 -11.39 -11.08
C SER A 52 8.72 -10.62 -11.11
N ALA A 53 8.76 -9.32 -11.42
CA ALA A 53 7.57 -8.47 -11.53
C ALA A 53 6.50 -9.10 -12.43
N ARG A 54 6.93 -9.67 -13.56
CA ARG A 54 6.07 -10.35 -14.53
C ARG A 54 5.36 -11.57 -13.95
N GLU A 55 6.01 -12.30 -13.05
CA GLU A 55 5.47 -13.52 -12.45
C GLU A 55 4.51 -13.19 -11.30
N VAL A 56 4.79 -12.16 -10.51
CA VAL A 56 3.96 -11.79 -9.35
C VAL A 56 2.78 -10.89 -9.72
N PHE A 57 2.91 -10.03 -10.73
CA PHE A 57 1.89 -9.03 -11.08
C PHE A 57 0.49 -9.62 -11.35
N PRO A 58 0.33 -10.76 -12.06
CA PRO A 58 -0.98 -11.39 -12.23
C PRO A 58 -1.67 -11.78 -10.92
N TYR A 59 -0.92 -12.03 -9.84
CA TYR A 59 -1.48 -12.35 -8.53
C TYR A 59 -2.00 -11.11 -7.81
N PHE A 60 -1.37 -9.94 -8.00
CA PHE A 60 -1.95 -8.69 -7.51
C PHE A 60 -3.29 -8.41 -8.17
N LEU A 61 -3.38 -8.60 -9.48
CA LEU A 61 -4.65 -8.47 -10.20
C LEU A 61 -5.68 -9.50 -9.70
N LYS A 62 -5.30 -10.78 -9.58
CA LYS A 62 -6.21 -11.81 -9.06
C LYS A 62 -6.76 -11.50 -7.66
N LEU A 63 -5.98 -10.83 -6.82
CA LEU A 63 -6.36 -10.48 -5.45
C LEU A 63 -7.34 -9.29 -5.39
N GLU A 64 -7.21 -8.34 -6.31
CA GLU A 64 -7.83 -7.02 -6.23
C GLU A 64 -9.28 -7.00 -6.75
N ASP A 65 -10.13 -6.31 -6.01
CA ASP A 65 -11.41 -5.78 -6.46
C ASP A 65 -11.43 -4.26 -6.26
N ASN A 66 -10.97 -3.52 -7.28
CA ASN A 66 -10.87 -2.07 -7.19
C ASN A 66 -12.20 -1.40 -7.55
N LEU A 67 -12.70 -0.53 -6.67
CA LEU A 67 -14.01 0.12 -6.84
C LEU A 67 -13.90 1.55 -7.40
N ASP A 68 -12.69 2.10 -7.52
CA ASP A 68 -12.45 3.44 -8.03
C ASP A 68 -12.32 3.43 -9.57
N LEU A 69 -13.34 3.94 -10.27
CA LEU A 69 -13.41 3.90 -11.74
C LEU A 69 -12.25 4.64 -12.44
N ASP A 70 -11.77 5.74 -11.86
CA ASP A 70 -10.65 6.51 -12.41
C ASP A 70 -9.30 5.79 -12.26
N ILE A 71 -9.16 4.95 -11.22
CA ILE A 71 -7.99 4.09 -11.02
C ILE A 71 -8.03 2.93 -12.02
N LEU A 72 -9.18 2.28 -12.18
CA LEU A 72 -9.38 1.20 -13.17
C LEU A 72 -9.05 1.63 -14.61
N ALA A 73 -9.30 2.89 -14.95
CA ALA A 73 -9.11 3.42 -16.30
C ALA A 73 -7.66 3.35 -16.82
N ASN A 74 -6.66 3.20 -15.94
CA ASN A 74 -5.26 3.10 -16.35
C ASN A 74 -4.84 1.69 -16.83
N GLY A 75 -5.70 0.68 -16.69
CA GLY A 75 -5.46 -0.70 -17.14
C GLY A 75 -4.48 -1.51 -16.27
N PHE A 76 -4.09 -0.99 -15.10
CA PHE A 76 -3.13 -1.59 -14.18
C PHE A 76 -3.80 -2.23 -12.94
N HIS A 77 -5.13 -2.27 -12.94
CA HIS A 77 -5.98 -2.77 -11.86
C HIS A 77 -7.03 -3.74 -12.38
N SER A 78 -7.66 -4.47 -11.48
CA SER A 78 -8.71 -5.42 -11.80
C SER A 78 -9.86 -5.41 -10.80
N VAL A 79 -10.95 -6.05 -11.21
CA VAL A 79 -12.18 -6.23 -10.45
C VAL A 79 -12.47 -7.72 -10.26
N GLY A 80 -13.23 -8.07 -9.22
CA GLY A 80 -13.69 -9.43 -8.95
C GLY A 80 -12.76 -10.28 -8.09
N GLY A 81 -11.67 -9.72 -7.58
CA GLY A 81 -10.83 -10.34 -6.57
C GLY A 81 -11.48 -10.37 -5.18
N PRO A 82 -10.90 -11.11 -4.21
CA PRO A 82 -11.43 -11.18 -2.84
C PRO A 82 -11.13 -9.95 -1.97
N VAL A 83 -10.25 -9.04 -2.38
CA VAL A 83 -9.86 -7.86 -1.59
C VAL A 83 -10.40 -6.58 -2.23
N HIS A 84 -11.44 -6.01 -1.60
CA HIS A 84 -11.98 -4.72 -1.98
C HIS A 84 -10.96 -3.60 -1.68
N ALA A 85 -10.59 -2.86 -2.71
CA ALA A 85 -9.74 -1.68 -2.63
C ALA A 85 -10.52 -0.46 -3.11
N GLN A 86 -10.57 0.57 -2.26
CA GLN A 86 -11.20 1.84 -2.61
C GLN A 86 -10.62 2.97 -1.76
N ARG A 87 -10.70 4.20 -2.26
CA ARG A 87 -10.44 5.39 -1.45
C ARG A 87 -11.42 5.48 -0.27
N PRO A 88 -10.98 5.99 0.88
CA PRO A 88 -11.87 6.16 2.02
C PRO A 88 -12.96 7.19 1.71
N GLY A 89 -14.21 6.88 2.09
CA GLY A 89 -15.35 7.78 1.86
C GLY A 89 -15.24 9.12 2.61
N TYR A 90 -14.43 9.17 3.67
CA TYR A 90 -14.06 10.41 4.35
C TYR A 90 -12.55 10.65 4.26
N CYS A 91 -12.17 11.89 3.95
CA CYS A 91 -10.81 12.38 4.01
C CYS A 91 -10.79 13.69 4.79
N SER A 92 -9.83 13.85 5.70
CA SER A 92 -9.63 15.12 6.40
C SER A 92 -9.21 16.24 5.44
N GLU A 93 -9.56 17.48 5.78
CA GLU A 93 -9.22 18.68 5.00
C GLU A 93 -7.71 18.87 4.80
N ILE A 94 -6.89 18.38 5.75
CA ILE A 94 -5.43 18.45 5.71
C ILE A 94 -4.86 17.69 4.50
N LYS A 95 -5.56 16.67 3.98
CA LYS A 95 -5.10 15.84 2.86
C LYS A 95 -4.73 16.69 1.63
N GLU A 96 -5.57 17.63 1.25
CA GLU A 96 -5.32 18.46 0.06
C GLU A 96 -4.14 19.40 0.27
N SER A 97 -3.98 19.94 1.49
CA SER A 97 -2.81 20.75 1.84
C SER A 97 -1.51 19.95 1.75
N LEU A 98 -1.51 18.69 2.21
CA LEU A 98 -0.36 17.80 2.10
C LEU A 98 -0.04 17.45 0.64
N PHE A 99 -1.05 17.18 -0.17
CA PHE A 99 -0.85 16.91 -1.60
C PHE A 99 -0.34 18.12 -2.37
N GLU A 100 -0.78 19.32 -2.01
CA GLU A 100 -0.26 20.55 -2.61
C GLU A 100 1.22 20.76 -2.31
N VAL A 101 1.63 20.58 -1.04
CA VAL A 101 3.05 20.64 -0.67
C VAL A 101 3.86 19.57 -1.41
N ALA A 102 3.34 18.35 -1.54
CA ALA A 102 4.00 17.30 -2.30
C ALA A 102 4.22 17.69 -3.77
N ARG A 103 3.21 18.29 -4.42
CA ARG A 103 3.33 18.80 -5.80
C ARG A 103 4.37 19.92 -5.90
N GLN A 104 4.41 20.85 -4.95
CA GLN A 104 5.39 21.94 -4.91
C GLN A 104 6.83 21.43 -4.75
N MET A 105 7.01 20.32 -4.03
CA MET A 105 8.30 19.62 -3.92
C MET A 105 8.65 18.78 -5.17
N GLY A 106 7.77 18.76 -6.18
CA GLY A 106 7.97 18.01 -7.43
C GLY A 106 7.53 16.55 -7.37
N TYR A 107 6.87 16.11 -6.29
CA TYR A 107 6.31 14.76 -6.22
C TYR A 107 5.03 14.64 -7.03
N ARG A 108 4.83 13.46 -7.63
CA ARG A 108 3.57 13.11 -8.29
C ARG A 108 2.56 12.70 -7.23
N VAL A 109 1.37 13.25 -7.33
CA VAL A 109 0.21 12.83 -6.53
C VAL A 109 -0.73 12.08 -7.46
N GLY A 110 -1.01 10.81 -7.14
CA GLY A 110 -1.82 9.95 -7.97
C GLY A 110 -1.87 8.54 -7.44
N ASP A 111 -2.04 7.58 -8.35
CA ASP A 111 -2.08 6.16 -8.06
C ASP A 111 -0.67 5.61 -7.76
N SER A 112 -0.40 5.29 -6.48
CA SER A 112 0.84 4.68 -6.03
C SER A 112 1.02 3.25 -6.54
N ASN A 113 -0.09 2.56 -6.81
CA ASN A 113 -0.14 1.19 -7.28
C ASN A 113 -0.14 1.07 -8.81
N GLY A 114 -0.04 2.20 -9.52
CA GLY A 114 -0.12 2.32 -10.96
C GLY A 114 1.18 1.96 -11.70
N PRO A 115 1.21 2.15 -13.03
CA PRO A 115 2.34 1.74 -13.87
C PRO A 115 3.63 2.53 -13.60
N GLN A 116 3.53 3.70 -12.99
CA GLN A 116 4.67 4.56 -12.67
C GLN A 116 4.92 4.54 -11.17
N GLN A 117 5.82 3.66 -10.74
CA GLN A 117 6.28 3.59 -9.36
C GLN A 117 7.59 4.38 -9.22
N THR A 118 7.59 5.41 -8.37
CA THR A 118 8.76 6.26 -8.06
C THR A 118 9.54 5.74 -6.89
#